data_AF-A0A7X7DZG0-F1
#
_entry.id   AF-A0A7X7DZG0-F1
#
_cell.length_a   1.000
_cell.length_b   1.000
_cell.length_c   1.000
_cell.angle_alpha   90.00
_cell.angle_beta   90.00
_cell.angle_gamma   90.00
#
_symmetry.space_group_name_H-M   'P 1'
#
loop_
_entity.id
_entity.type
_entity.pdbx_description
1 polymer ?
#
loop_
_entity_poly.entity_id
_entity_poly.type
_entity_poly.pdbx_seq_one_letter_code
_entity_poly.pdbx_strand_id
1 'polypeptide(L)'
;MMEICPRDREYNQGGVAMHRGEEKRDALLEFIDCKILDPILEAKPEFYSTERERRSLIKVKKQIAQEKESFHSNQLTSQQIYKKYFRQVFNESHYSLGRELEDLELPRFLEVKEQFIQYCKELDI
;
A
#
# COMPACT_ATOMS: atom_id res chain seq x y z
N MET A 1 -22.35 -1.79 -9.25
CA MET A 1 -21.65 -3.00 -9.70
C MET A 1 -20.20 -2.63 -9.85
N MET A 2 -19.33 -3.10 -8.95
CA MET A 2 -17.88 -2.98 -9.09
C MET A 2 -17.31 -4.40 -9.07
N GLU A 3 -16.45 -4.65 -10.03
CA GLU A 3 -16.02 -5.95 -10.51
C GLU A 3 -15.13 -6.66 -9.49
N ILE A 4 -15.43 -7.94 -9.29
CA ILE A 4 -14.72 -8.88 -8.44
C ILE A 4 -13.51 -9.37 -9.24
N CYS A 5 -12.29 -9.11 -8.77
CA CYS A 5 -11.10 -9.76 -9.31
C CYS A 5 -11.11 -11.26 -8.92
N PRO A 6 -11.06 -12.21 -9.87
CA PRO A 6 -11.10 -13.63 -9.56
C PRO A 6 -9.68 -14.19 -9.47
N ARG A 7 -9.36 -14.88 -8.38
CA ARG A 7 -8.35 -15.95 -8.40
C ARG A 7 -8.60 -16.96 -7.29
N ASP A 8 -9.20 -18.08 -7.70
CA ASP A 8 -9.34 -19.29 -6.92
C ASP A 8 -7.97 -19.79 -6.45
N ARG A 9 -7.83 -20.03 -5.14
CA ARG A 9 -6.82 -20.94 -4.62
C ARG A 9 -7.35 -21.67 -3.40
N GLU A 10 -7.93 -22.85 -3.64
CA GLU A 10 -8.19 -23.86 -2.63
C GLU A 10 -6.86 -24.25 -1.94
N TYR A 11 -6.74 -24.07 -0.62
CA TYR A 11 -5.72 -24.75 0.19
C TYR A 11 -6.31 -25.30 1.49
N ASN A 12 -6.50 -26.61 1.42
CA ASN A 12 -6.55 -27.67 2.44
C ASN A 12 -6.23 -27.28 3.92
N GLN A 13 -7.15 -27.68 4.81
CA GLN A 13 -7.07 -27.55 6.26
C GLN A 13 -5.98 -28.44 6.88
N GLY A 14 -5.05 -27.86 7.65
CA GLY A 14 -4.12 -28.64 8.49
C GLY A 14 -2.89 -27.88 9.02
N GLY A 15 -3.05 -26.81 9.80
CA GLY A 15 -1.91 -26.07 10.39
C GLY A 15 -2.29 -24.76 11.09
N VAL A 16 -3.08 -24.84 12.16
CA VAL A 16 -4.00 -23.75 12.58
C VAL A 16 -3.34 -22.50 13.20
N ALA A 17 -2.03 -22.45 13.42
CA ALA A 17 -1.36 -21.28 14.03
C ALA A 17 -0.38 -20.55 13.10
N MET A 18 0.28 -21.24 12.16
CA MET A 18 1.27 -20.65 11.26
C MET A 18 0.62 -19.92 10.07
N HIS A 19 -0.50 -20.46 9.57
CA HIS A 19 -1.22 -19.89 8.42
C HIS A 19 -1.93 -18.57 8.73
N ARG A 20 -2.53 -18.43 9.92
CA ARG A 20 -3.36 -17.26 10.25
C ARG A 20 -2.56 -15.94 10.31
N GLY A 21 -1.28 -16.01 10.70
CA GLY A 21 -0.40 -14.84 10.73
C GLY A 21 0.06 -14.39 9.34
N GLU A 22 0.36 -15.34 8.46
CA GLU A 22 0.74 -15.09 7.07
C GLU A 22 -0.47 -14.59 6.25
N GLU A 23 -1.65 -15.17 6.45
CA GLU A 23 -2.91 -14.69 5.84
C GLU A 23 -3.21 -13.23 6.21
N LYS A 24 -3.07 -12.86 7.49
CA LYS A 24 -3.25 -11.47 7.93
C LYS A 24 -2.17 -10.54 7.34
N ARG A 25 -0.93 -11.00 7.24
CA ARG A 25 0.16 -10.24 6.62
C ARG A 25 -0.18 -9.94 5.16
N ASP A 26 -0.52 -10.98 4.40
CA ASP A 26 -0.78 -10.87 2.97
C ASP A 26 -2.02 -10.00 2.70
N ALA A 27 -3.06 -10.13 3.51
CA ALA A 27 -4.25 -9.29 3.41
C ALA A 27 -3.94 -7.80 3.66
N LEU A 28 -3.06 -7.47 4.61
CA LEU A 28 -2.62 -6.08 4.82
C LEU A 28 -1.75 -5.57 3.66
N LEU A 29 -0.86 -6.41 3.11
CA LEU A 29 -0.05 -6.04 1.94
C LEU A 29 -0.94 -5.77 0.74
N GLU A 30 -1.91 -6.64 0.47
CA GLU A 30 -2.87 -6.48 -0.62
C GLU A 30 -3.66 -5.18 -0.48
N PHE A 31 -4.13 -4.85 0.73
CA PHE A 31 -4.79 -3.57 0.97
C PHE A 31 -3.89 -2.38 0.58
N ILE A 32 -2.64 -2.38 1.05
CA ILE A 32 -1.68 -1.28 0.81
C ILE A 32 -1.33 -1.18 -0.68
N ASP A 33 -1.07 -2.32 -1.31
CA ASP A 33 -0.75 -2.41 -2.74
C ASP A 33 -1.90 -1.85 -3.57
N CYS A 34 -3.11 -2.39 -3.42
CA CYS A 34 -4.25 -2.02 -4.25
C CYS A 34 -4.75 -0.59 -4.00
N LYS A 35 -4.69 -0.09 -2.76
CA LYS A 35 -5.22 1.24 -2.44
C LYS A 35 -4.24 2.38 -2.66
N ILE A 36 -2.93 2.10 -2.62
CA ILE A 36 -1.91 3.15 -2.59
C ILE A 36 -0.80 2.86 -3.60
N LEU A 37 -0.05 1.77 -3.42
CA LEU A 37 1.22 1.59 -4.12
C LEU A 37 1.03 1.34 -5.61
N ASP A 38 0.12 0.45 -5.99
CA ASP A 38 -0.11 0.09 -7.40
C ASP A 38 -0.70 1.26 -8.20
N PRO A 39 -1.72 1.99 -7.71
CA PRO A 39 -2.19 3.21 -8.38
C PRO A 39 -1.06 4.22 -8.69
N ILE A 40 -0.12 4.41 -7.74
CA ILE A 40 1.02 5.31 -7.96
C ILE A 40 1.99 4.72 -8.99
N LEU A 41 2.30 3.44 -8.90
CA LEU A 41 3.22 2.75 -9.81
C LEU A 41 2.66 2.60 -11.24
N GLU A 42 1.34 2.59 -11.39
CA GLU A 42 0.66 2.49 -12.68
C GLU A 42 0.37 3.86 -13.31
N ALA A 43 0.44 4.94 -12.53
CA ALA A 43 0.26 6.29 -13.04
C ALA A 43 1.22 6.61 -14.18
N LYS A 44 0.68 7.22 -15.24
CA LYS A 44 1.33 7.41 -16.53
C LYS A 44 1.76 8.87 -16.73
N PRO A 45 3.03 9.15 -17.08
CA PRO A 45 3.52 10.52 -17.30
C PRO A 45 2.70 11.31 -18.33
N GLU A 46 2.09 10.62 -19.29
CA GLU A 46 1.31 11.22 -20.38
C GLU A 46 0.04 11.94 -19.88
N PHE A 47 -0.47 11.61 -18.70
CA PHE A 47 -1.61 12.29 -18.09
C PHE A 47 -1.25 13.63 -17.43
N TYR A 48 0.05 13.94 -17.32
CA TYR A 48 0.53 15.18 -16.72
C TYR A 48 0.91 16.20 -17.79
N SER A 49 0.46 17.44 -17.59
CA SER A 49 0.55 18.51 -18.60
C SER A 49 1.93 19.16 -18.64
N THR A 50 2.66 19.16 -17.52
CA THR A 50 3.95 19.84 -17.41
C THR A 50 5.12 18.86 -17.29
N GLU A 51 6.27 19.23 -17.84
CA GLU A 51 7.53 18.52 -17.65
C GLU A 51 8.00 18.48 -16.18
N ARG A 52 7.48 19.38 -15.33
CA ARG A 52 7.75 19.35 -13.90
C ARG A 52 7.00 18.19 -13.24
N GLU A 53 5.70 18.06 -13.47
CA GLU A 53 4.87 16.97 -12.94
C GLU A 53 5.37 15.60 -13.40
N ARG A 54 5.70 15.46 -14.69
CA ARG A 54 6.25 14.20 -15.23
C ARG A 54 7.53 13.77 -14.52
N ARG A 55 8.44 14.72 -14.27
CA ARG A 55 9.68 14.46 -13.52
C ARG A 55 9.41 14.13 -12.05
N SER A 56 8.46 14.82 -11.41
CA SER A 56 8.02 14.49 -10.06
C SER A 56 7.45 13.08 -9.99
N LEU A 57 6.60 12.68 -10.95
CA LEU A 57 6.02 11.34 -11.02
C LEU A 57 7.11 10.27 -11.10
N ILE A 58 8.12 10.44 -11.97
CA ILE A 58 9.23 9.48 -12.10
C ILE A 58 9.96 9.30 -10.75
N LYS A 59 10.21 10.40 -10.05
CA LYS A 59 10.86 10.39 -8.73
C LYS A 59 9.99 9.68 -7.70
N VAL A 60 8.71 10.03 -7.62
CA VAL A 60 7.74 9.42 -6.70
C VAL A 60 7.63 7.91 -6.96
N LYS A 61 7.45 7.49 -8.21
CA LYS A 61 7.38 6.06 -8.59
C LYS A 61 8.61 5.28 -8.15
N LYS A 62 9.81 5.86 -8.31
CA LYS A 62 11.05 5.24 -7.82
C LYS A 62 11.04 5.05 -6.31
N GLN A 63 10.61 6.06 -5.55
CA GLN A 63 10.54 5.98 -4.10
C GLN A 63 9.49 4.97 -3.63
N ILE A 64 8.32 4.96 -4.27
CA ILE A 64 7.22 4.03 -3.96
C ILE A 64 7.58 2.58 -4.31
N ALA A 65 8.33 2.34 -5.40
CA ALA A 65 8.82 0.99 -5.73
C ALA A 65 9.73 0.45 -4.62
N GLN A 66 10.65 1.27 -4.11
CA GLN A 66 11.52 0.90 -2.99
C GLN A 66 10.72 0.66 -1.71
N GLU A 67 9.68 1.46 -1.47
CA GLU A 67 8.81 1.27 -0.31
C GLU A 67 8.01 -0.03 -0.43
N LYS A 68 7.49 -0.35 -1.62
CA LYS A 68 6.81 -1.61 -1.92
C LYS A 68 7.71 -2.81 -1.64
N GLU A 69 8.94 -2.80 -2.15
CA GLU A 69 9.92 -3.85 -1.84
C GLU A 69 10.16 -3.99 -0.32
N SER A 70 10.20 -2.86 0.40
CA SER A 70 10.37 -2.86 1.85
C SER A 70 9.16 -3.43 2.61
N PHE A 71 7.92 -3.20 2.14
CA PHE A 71 6.71 -3.80 2.70
C PHE A 71 6.65 -5.31 2.44
N HIS A 72 7.09 -5.76 1.27
CA HIS A 72 7.08 -7.16 0.85
C HIS A 72 8.28 -7.97 1.35
N SER A 73 9.06 -7.45 2.30
CA SER A 73 10.10 -8.23 2.97
C SER A 73 9.47 -9.38 3.75
N ASN A 74 9.87 -10.62 3.43
CA ASN A 74 9.39 -11.85 4.08
C ASN A 74 9.60 -11.89 5.61
N GLN A 75 10.38 -10.96 6.17
CA GLN A 75 10.63 -10.87 7.61
C GLN A 75 9.55 -10.08 8.36
N LEU A 76 8.63 -9.42 7.66
CA LEU A 76 7.60 -8.60 8.31
C LEU A 76 6.38 -9.44 8.71
N THR A 77 6.02 -9.35 9.98
CA THR A 77 4.74 -9.80 10.52
C THR A 77 3.65 -8.77 10.25
N SER A 78 2.38 -9.18 10.36
CA SER A 78 1.23 -8.28 10.24
C SER A 78 1.29 -7.07 11.19
N GLN A 79 1.76 -7.27 12.44
CA GLN A 79 2.00 -6.20 13.42
C GLN A 79 3.09 -5.21 12.97
N GLN A 80 4.13 -5.71 12.30
CA GLN A 80 5.18 -4.84 11.76
C GLN A 80 4.70 -4.07 10.54
N ILE A 81 3.86 -4.67 9.68
CA ILE A 81 3.20 -3.97 8.57
C ILE A 81 2.31 -2.84 9.10
N TYR A 82 1.48 -3.12 10.11
CA TYR A 82 0.68 -2.10 10.79
C TYR A 82 1.56 -0.93 11.24
N LYS A 83 2.63 -1.19 12.02
CA LYS A 83 3.53 -0.13 12.50
C LYS A 83 4.20 0.64 11.35
N LYS A 84 4.61 -0.07 10.29
CA LYS A 84 5.24 0.53 9.10
C LYS A 84 4.26 1.41 8.34
N TYR A 85 2.99 1.04 8.24
CA TYR A 85 1.93 1.86 7.67
C TYR A 85 1.83 3.23 8.38
N PHE A 86 1.73 3.23 9.72
CA PHE A 86 1.65 4.50 10.48
C PHE A 86 2.93 5.33 10.38
N ARG A 87 4.09 4.69 10.22
CA ARG A 87 5.32 5.42 9.91
C ARG A 87 5.22 6.12 8.55
N GLN A 88 4.61 5.50 7.54
CA GLN A 88 4.39 6.16 6.25
C GLN A 88 3.38 7.30 6.34
N VAL A 89 2.26 7.12 7.06
CA VAL A 89 1.33 8.21 7.36
C VAL A 89 2.05 9.39 8.02
N PHE A 90 2.90 9.12 9.01
CA PHE A 90 3.70 10.16 9.65
C PHE A 90 4.67 10.83 8.67
N ASN A 91 5.37 10.04 7.86
CA ASN A 91 6.33 10.55 6.89
C ASN A 91 5.67 11.47 5.85
N GLU A 92 4.52 11.07 5.30
CA GLU A 92 3.78 11.90 4.35
C GLU A 92 3.41 13.27 4.93
N SER A 93 2.97 13.30 6.19
CA SER A 93 2.58 14.56 6.85
C SER A 93 3.74 15.50 7.16
N HIS A 94 4.99 14.99 7.21
CA HIS A 94 6.15 15.77 7.68
C HIS A 94 7.23 15.99 6.61
N TYR A 95 7.20 15.24 5.51
CA TYR A 95 8.21 15.31 4.44
C TYR A 95 7.60 15.68 3.09
N SER A 96 8.46 15.97 2.11
CA SER A 96 8.02 16.46 0.80
C SER A 96 7.17 15.45 0.01
N LEU A 97 7.27 14.15 0.32
CA LEU A 97 6.53 13.10 -0.39
C LEU A 97 5.02 13.32 -0.34
N GLY A 98 4.45 13.69 0.81
CA GLY A 98 3.01 13.89 0.93
C GLY A 98 2.50 15.03 0.06
N ARG A 99 3.29 16.12 -0.05
CA ARG A 99 2.99 17.23 -0.98
C ARG A 99 3.19 16.83 -2.43
N GLU A 100 4.25 16.07 -2.74
CA GLU A 100 4.47 15.58 -4.11
C GLU A 100 3.34 14.66 -4.58
N LEU A 101 2.77 13.83 -3.70
CA LEU A 101 1.60 13.00 -4.01
C LEU A 101 0.33 13.84 -4.18
N GLU A 102 0.11 14.83 -3.31
CA GLU A 102 -1.03 15.75 -3.40
C GLU A 102 -1.01 16.59 -4.68
N ASP A 103 0.14 17.17 -5.03
CA ASP A 103 0.32 17.96 -6.26
C ASP A 103 0.10 17.11 -7.53
N LEU A 104 0.33 15.80 -7.45
CA LEU A 104 0.13 14.85 -8.55
C LEU A 104 -1.25 14.17 -8.54
N GLU A 105 -2.12 14.54 -7.59
CA GLU A 105 -3.43 13.94 -7.35
C GLU A 105 -3.37 12.40 -7.19
N LEU A 106 -2.30 11.92 -6.55
CA LEU A 106 -2.07 10.49 -6.31
C LEU A 106 -2.53 10.06 -4.91
N PRO A 107 -2.96 8.81 -4.73
CA PRO A 107 -3.40 8.30 -3.42
C PRO A 107 -2.33 8.44 -2.34
N ARG A 108 -2.75 8.82 -1.13
CA ARG A 108 -1.87 8.98 0.04
C ARG A 108 -2.20 7.97 1.14
N PHE A 109 -1.19 7.55 1.90
CA PHE A 109 -1.40 6.74 3.12
C PHE A 109 -2.31 7.45 4.12
N LEU A 110 -2.20 8.78 4.24
CA LEU A 110 -3.04 9.56 5.13
C LEU A 110 -4.54 9.46 4.79
N GLU A 111 -4.90 9.43 3.51
CA GLU A 111 -6.29 9.47 3.04
C GLU A 111 -7.05 8.17 3.31
N VAL A 112 -6.37 7.03 3.19
CA VAL A 112 -6.98 5.71 3.42
C VAL A 112 -6.75 5.17 4.83
N LYS A 113 -6.17 5.99 5.74
CA LYS A 113 -5.83 5.60 7.11
C LYS A 113 -7.00 5.03 7.90
N GLU A 114 -8.16 5.66 7.83
CA GLU A 114 -9.34 5.20 8.60
C GLU A 114 -9.86 3.86 8.09
N GLN A 115 -9.85 3.67 6.76
CA GLN A 115 -10.20 2.40 6.13
C GLN A 115 -9.21 1.30 6.54
N PHE A 116 -7.91 1.60 6.55
CA PHE A 116 -6.88 0.67 7.00
C PHE A 116 -7.07 0.26 8.47
N ILE A 117 -7.33 1.22 9.37
CA ILE A 117 -7.59 0.94 10.79
C ILE A 117 -8.80 0.02 10.95
N GLN A 118 -9.88 0.29 10.23
CA GLN A 118 -11.08 -0.53 10.28
C GLN A 118 -10.80 -1.95 9.78
N TYR A 119 -10.05 -2.08 8.69
CA TYR A 119 -9.64 -3.36 8.14
C TYR A 119 -8.75 -4.17 9.10
N CYS A 120 -7.80 -3.53 9.80
CA CYS A 120 -7.00 -4.19 10.83
C CYS A 120 -7.85 -4.75 11.97
N LYS A 121 -8.89 -4.03 12.40
CA LYS A 121 -9.82 -4.51 13.45
C LYS A 121 -10.58 -5.75 13.00
N GLU A 122 -11.04 -5.77 11.74
CA GLU A 122 -11.74 -6.94 11.16
C GLU A 122 -10.83 -8.16 11.07
N LEU A 123 -9.54 -7.93 10.82
CA LEU A 123 -8.51 -8.97 10.82
C LEU A 123 -7.99 -9.34 12.22
N ASP A 124 -8.49 -8.73 13.29
CA ASP A 124 -8.04 -8.99 14.68
C ASP A 124 -6.51 -8.80 14.80
N ILE A 125 -6.01 -7.65 14.34
CA ILE A 125 -4.60 -7.20 14.42
C ILE A 125 -4.47 -6.11 15.47
#